data_AF-A0A3D9SWH1-F1
#
_entry.id   AF-A0A3D9SWH1-F1
#
_cell.length_a   1.000
_cell.length_b   1.000
_cell.length_c   1.000
_cell.angle_alpha   90.00
_cell.angle_beta   90.00
_cell.angle_gamma   90.00
#
_symmetry.space_group_name_H-M   'P 1'
#
loop_
_entity.id
_entity.type
_entity.pdbx_description
1 polymer ?
#
loop_
_entity_poly.entity_id
_entity_poly.type
_entity_poly.pdbx_seq_one_letter_code
_entity_poly.pdbx_strand_id
1 'polypeptide(L)'
;MWLDGHAWLHRRRDFYEHQVGLTLARLAHVRLRRHRPDEAATTILGLADHLNTSASQRVRHTLTQIRQGWRTHTGNPHVAEADHLLRQLT
;
A
#
# COMPACT_ATOMS: atom_id res chain seq x y z
N MET A 1 -12.81 17.80 33.61
CA MET A 1 -12.27 18.11 32.27
C MET A 1 -12.03 16.77 31.57
N TRP A 2 -12.99 16.33 30.75
CA TRP A 2 -12.94 15.06 30.01
C TRP A 2 -13.12 15.38 28.53
N LEU A 3 -12.01 15.63 27.83
CA LEU A 3 -11.98 15.80 26.36
C LEU A 3 -10.70 15.18 25.80
N ASP A 4 -10.50 13.87 26.00
CA ASP A 4 -9.35 13.15 25.42
C ASP A 4 -9.69 11.76 24.85
N GLY A 5 -10.93 11.30 24.98
CA GLY A 5 -11.36 9.99 24.44
C GLY A 5 -11.33 9.93 22.90
N HIS A 6 -11.75 11.02 22.23
CA HIS A 6 -11.70 11.10 20.77
C HIS A 6 -10.27 11.12 20.25
N ALA A 7 -9.38 11.93 20.85
CA ALA A 7 -7.98 12.01 20.45
C ALA A 7 -7.26 10.65 20.60
N TRP A 8 -7.59 9.88 21.64
CA TRP A 8 -7.05 8.53 21.83
C TRP A 8 -7.57 7.53 20.79
N LEU A 9 -8.87 7.56 20.45
CA LEU A 9 -9.45 6.70 19.42
C LEU A 9 -8.89 7.01 18.03
N HIS A 10 -8.71 8.30 17.70
CA HIS A 10 -8.09 8.73 16.45
C HIS A 10 -6.63 8.27 16.38
N ARG A 11 -5.83 8.53 17.40
CA ARG A 11 -4.42 8.08 17.44
C ARG A 11 -4.28 6.57 17.32
N ARG A 12 -5.18 5.80 17.97
CA ARG A 12 -5.16 4.35 17.90
C ARG A 12 -5.53 3.85 16.51
N ARG A 13 -6.56 4.45 15.89
CA ARG A 13 -6.98 4.16 14.53
C ARG A 13 -5.86 4.45 13.53
N ASP A 14 -5.24 5.62 13.60
CA ASP A 14 -4.14 6.02 12.71
C ASP A 14 -2.96 5.06 12.82
N PHE A 15 -2.61 4.62 14.04
CA PHE A 15 -1.56 3.63 14.26
C PHE A 15 -1.89 2.27 13.62
N TYR A 16 -3.11 1.78 13.79
CA TYR A 16 -3.54 0.52 13.17
C TYR A 16 -3.58 0.61 11.64
N GLU A 17 -4.16 1.68 11.09
CA GLU A 17 -4.21 1.92 9.64
C GLU A 17 -2.79 1.97 9.05
N HIS A 18 -1.85 2.61 9.75
CA HIS A 18 -0.45 2.67 9.34
C HIS A 18 0.25 1.30 9.35
N GLN A 19 0.06 0.51 10.41
CA GLN A 19 0.67 -0.83 10.51
C GLN A 19 0.08 -1.79 9.47
N VAL A 20 -1.21 -1.71 9.20
CA VAL A 20 -1.90 -2.49 8.17
C VAL A 20 -1.36 -2.13 6.78
N GLY A 21 -1.27 -0.84 6.46
CA GLY A 21 -0.72 -0.36 5.19
C GLY A 21 0.72 -0.84 4.95
N LEU A 22 1.58 -0.75 5.97
CA LEU A 22 2.96 -1.23 5.88
C LEU A 22 3.04 -2.76 5.71
N THR A 23 2.21 -3.52 6.44
CA THR A 23 2.20 -4.98 6.38
C THR A 23 1.77 -5.47 5.01
N LEU A 24 0.71 -4.89 4.45
CA LEU A 24 0.19 -5.29 3.16
C LEU A 24 1.06 -4.80 1.99
N ALA A 25 1.72 -3.63 2.10
CA ALA A 25 2.75 -3.21 1.14
C ALA A 25 3.94 -4.19 1.12
N ARG A 26 4.38 -4.66 2.30
CA ARG A 26 5.43 -5.69 2.39
C ARG A 26 4.98 -7.04 1.82
N LEU A 27 3.74 -7.43 2.05
CA LEU A 27 3.16 -8.64 1.46
C LEU A 27 3.17 -8.57 -0.07
N ALA A 28 2.73 -7.44 -0.65
CA ALA A 28 2.78 -7.20 -2.09
C ALA A 28 4.21 -7.32 -2.63
N HIS A 29 5.19 -6.72 -1.95
CA HIS A 29 6.59 -6.84 -2.33
C HIS A 29 7.11 -8.29 -2.26
N VAL A 30 6.76 -9.06 -1.22
CA VAL A 30 7.12 -10.49 -1.13
C VAL A 30 6.48 -11.31 -2.25
N ARG A 31 5.20 -11.07 -2.58
CA ARG A 31 4.50 -11.72 -3.69
C ARG A 31 5.19 -11.45 -5.02
N LEU A 32 5.59 -10.19 -5.25
CA LEU A 32 6.31 -9.80 -6.46
C LEU A 32 7.67 -10.53 -6.56
N ARG A 33 8.46 -10.59 -5.47
CA ARG A 33 9.73 -11.36 -5.45
C ARG A 33 9.54 -12.86 -5.63
N ARG A 34 8.34 -13.39 -5.40
CA ARG A 34 7.97 -14.80 -5.65
C ARG A 34 7.37 -15.01 -7.03
N HIS A 35 7.56 -14.07 -7.96
CA HIS A 35 7.00 -14.11 -9.32
C HIS A 35 5.47 -14.25 -9.35
N ARG A 36 4.78 -13.63 -8.38
CA ARG A 36 3.31 -13.56 -8.32
C ARG A 36 2.84 -12.11 -8.51
N PRO A 37 3.02 -11.53 -9.71
CA PRO A 37 2.73 -10.12 -9.95
C PRO A 37 1.24 -9.79 -9.84
N ASP A 38 0.33 -10.69 -10.23
CA ASP A 38 -1.13 -10.53 -10.08
C ASP A 38 -1.56 -10.45 -8.61
N GLU A 39 -1.06 -11.36 -7.77
CA GLU A 39 -1.39 -11.35 -6.35
C GLU A 39 -0.85 -10.07 -5.68
N ALA A 40 0.34 -9.61 -6.10
CA ALA A 40 0.89 -8.34 -5.65
C ALA A 40 0.00 -7.16 -6.07
N ALA A 41 -0.44 -7.12 -7.32
CA ALA A 41 -1.34 -6.08 -7.84
C ALA A 41 -2.69 -6.07 -7.09
N THR A 42 -3.31 -7.24 -6.90
CA THR A 42 -4.55 -7.40 -6.13
C THR A 42 -4.41 -6.87 -4.71
N THR A 43 -3.25 -7.10 -4.08
CA THR A 43 -2.97 -6.57 -2.73
C THR A 43 -2.94 -5.05 -2.72
N ILE A 44 -2.33 -4.43 -3.73
CA ILE A 44 -2.21 -2.98 -3.84
C ILE A 44 -3.57 -2.34 -4.16
N LEU A 45 -4.36 -2.94 -5.05
CA LEU A 45 -5.71 -2.46 -5.36
C LEU A 45 -6.62 -2.52 -4.13
N GLY A 46 -6.57 -3.62 -3.36
CA GLY A 46 -7.29 -3.75 -2.09
C GLY A 46 -6.84 -2.79 -0.98
N LEU A 47 -5.73 -2.06 -1.20
CA LEU A 47 -5.19 -1.06 -0.28
C LEU A 47 -5.47 0.38 -0.69
N ALA A 48 -6.10 0.63 -1.84
CA ALA A 48 -6.21 1.97 -2.43
C ALA A 48 -6.69 3.04 -1.42
N ASP A 49 -7.76 2.75 -0.69
CA ASP A 49 -8.32 3.67 0.30
C ASP A 49 -7.35 3.97 1.46
N HIS A 50 -6.60 2.98 1.93
CA HIS A 50 -5.61 3.15 3.00
C HIS A 50 -4.37 3.92 2.53
N LEU A 51 -3.97 3.72 1.27
CA LEU A 51 -2.85 4.46 0.69
C LEU A 51 -3.21 5.94 0.45
N ASN A 52 -4.47 6.22 0.09
CA ASN A 52 -5.00 7.56 -0.08
C ASN A 52 -5.02 8.36 1.23
N THR A 53 -5.36 7.71 2.35
CA THR A 53 -5.52 8.41 3.63
C THR A 53 -4.22 8.60 4.40
N SER A 54 -3.21 7.72 4.26
CA SER A 54 -2.08 7.70 5.20
C SER A 54 -0.80 7.01 4.67
N ALA A 55 -0.31 7.36 3.48
CA ALA A 55 0.96 6.83 2.99
C ALA A 55 2.18 7.50 3.65
N SER A 56 2.74 6.85 4.68
CA SER A 56 4.00 7.25 5.29
C SER A 56 5.20 7.10 4.36
N GLN A 57 6.31 7.79 4.65
CA GLN A 57 7.53 7.70 3.85
C GLN A 57 8.01 6.26 3.66
N ARG A 58 7.82 5.40 4.67
CA ARG A 58 8.21 3.98 4.60
C ARG A 58 7.30 3.17 3.68
N VAL A 59 6.00 3.46 3.67
CA VAL A 59 5.04 2.89 2.71
C VAL A 59 5.41 3.35 1.31
N ARG A 60 5.60 4.66 1.08
CA ARG A 60 6.00 5.22 -0.22
C ARG A 60 7.28 4.58 -0.78
N HIS A 61 8.30 4.39 0.06
CA HIS A 61 9.53 3.70 -0.36
C HIS A 61 9.26 2.27 -0.82
N THR A 62 8.41 1.52 -0.10
CA THR A 62 8.03 0.16 -0.46
C THR A 62 7.24 0.13 -1.78
N LEU A 63 6.32 1.09 -1.98
CA LEU A 63 5.56 1.22 -3.22
C LEU A 63 6.47 1.51 -4.42
N THR A 64 7.48 2.38 -4.27
CA THR A 64 8.48 2.63 -5.32
C THR A 64 9.22 1.35 -5.73
N GLN A 65 9.61 0.51 -4.77
CA GLN A 65 10.26 -0.77 -5.05
C GLN A 65 9.33 -1.73 -5.82
N ILE A 66 8.05 -1.78 -5.45
CA ILE A 66 7.04 -2.59 -6.16
C ILE A 66 6.89 -2.12 -7.60
N ARG A 67 6.75 -0.81 -7.83
CA ARG A 67 6.64 -0.22 -9.18
C ARG A 67 7.85 -0.55 -10.05
N GLN A 68 9.06 -0.51 -9.48
CA GLN A 68 10.28 -0.89 -10.20
C GLN A 68 10.24 -2.37 -10.62
N GLY A 69 9.80 -3.27 -9.73
CA GLY A 69 9.67 -4.69 -10.04
C GLY A 69 8.56 -5.02 -11.04
N TRP A 70 7.52 -4.20 -11.16
CA TRP A 70 6.47 -4.38 -12.17
C TRP A 70 6.87 -3.98 -13.59
N ARG A 71 8.00 -3.28 -13.77
CA ARG A 71 8.49 -2.92 -15.13
C ARG A 71 8.72 -4.12 -16.04
N THR A 72 8.95 -5.30 -15.47
CA THR A 72 9.13 -6.56 -16.22
C THR A 72 7.81 -7.28 -16.51
N HIS A 73 6.66 -6.76 -16.04
CA HIS A 73 5.34 -7.38 -16.10
C HIS A 73 4.30 -6.50 -16.82
N THR A 74 4.73 -5.68 -17.78
CA THR A 74 3.90 -4.66 -18.48
C THR A 74 2.72 -5.22 -19.29
N GLY A 75 2.73 -6.51 -19.64
CA GLY A 75 1.62 -7.16 -20.35
C GLY A 75 0.47 -7.61 -19.45
N ASN A 76 0.59 -7.47 -18.12
CA ASN A 76 -0.44 -7.89 -17.19
C ASN A 76 -1.41 -6.74 -16.86
N PRO A 77 -2.73 -6.91 -17.08
CA PRO A 77 -3.71 -5.84 -16.88
C PRO A 77 -3.87 -5.41 -15.41
N HIS A 78 -3.85 -6.35 -14.46
CA HIS A 78 -3.93 -6.00 -13.03
C HIS A 78 -2.69 -5.23 -12.58
N VAL A 79 -1.52 -5.59 -13.09
CA VAL A 79 -0.28 -4.86 -12.83
C VAL A 79 -0.36 -3.44 -13.40
N ALA A 80 -0.89 -3.28 -14.62
CA ALA A 80 -1.05 -1.97 -15.24
C ALA A 80 -2.01 -1.07 -14.44
N GLU A 81 -3.14 -1.62 -13.99
CA GLU A 81 -4.10 -0.91 -13.14
C GLU A 81 -3.48 -0.49 -11.81
N ALA A 82 -2.79 -1.42 -11.14
CA ALA A 82 -2.15 -1.14 -9.87
C ALA A 82 -0.98 -0.13 -10.00
N ASP A 83 -0.16 -0.20 -11.05
CA ASP A 83 0.89 0.81 -11.30
C ASP A 83 0.29 2.19 -11.60
N HIS A 84 -0.85 2.24 -12.31
CA HIS A 84 -1.57 3.49 -12.53
C HIS A 84 -2.05 4.11 -11.22
N LEU A 85 -2.68 3.33 -10.34
CA LEU A 85 -3.06 3.77 -9.00
C LEU A 85 -1.85 4.32 -8.24
N LEU A 86 -0.73 3.58 -8.22
CA LEU A 86 0.44 4.01 -7.47
C LEU A 86 1.06 5.32 -8.01
N ARG A 87 0.98 5.59 -9.32
CA ARG A 87 1.42 6.87 -9.90
C ARG A 87 0.61 8.08 -9.44
N GLN A 88 -0.65 7.88 -9.06
CA GLN A 88 -1.49 8.96 -8.54
C GLN A 88 -1.17 9.27 -7.07
N LEU A 89 -0.59 8.29 -6.36
CA LEU A 89 -0.34 8.35 -4.92
C LEU A 89 1.10 8.78 -4.56
N THR A 90 2.07 8.46 -5.41
CA THR A 90 3.50 8.80 -5.26
C THR A 90 3.92 9.96 -6.14
#